data_AF-A0A376L7C2-F1
#
_entry.id   AF-A0A376L7C2-F1
#
_cell.length_a   1.000
_cell.length_b   1.000
_cell.length_c   1.000
_cell.angle_alpha   90.00
_cell.angle_beta   90.00
_cell.angle_gamma   90.00
#
_symmetry.space_group_name_H-M   'P 1'
#
loop_
_entity.id
_entity.type
_entity.pdbx_description
1 polymer ?
#
loop_
_entity_poly.entity_id
_entity_poly.type
_entity_poly.pdbx_seq_one_letter_code
_entity_poly.pdbx_strand_id
1 'polypeptide(L)'
;MGDFAWYDHVLTTSLLLGNVPPRHQNKDGSVDIDTLFRIGRGRAPTGEPAAAAEMTKWFNTNYHYMVPEFVKGQQFKLTWTQLLEEVDEALALGHNVKPVLLGPVTIPVAGESER
;
A
#
# COMPACT_ATOMS: atom_id res chain seq x y z
N MET A 1 4.11 15.87 -0.70
CA MET A 1 2.77 15.31 -0.92
C MET A 1 2.92 13.94 -1.54
N GLY A 2 2.40 12.91 -0.88
CA GLY A 2 2.72 11.50 -1.14
C GLY A 2 3.95 10.97 -0.39
N ASP A 3 4.53 11.75 0.52
CA ASP A 3 5.61 11.35 1.43
C ASP A 3 5.11 10.89 2.80
N PHE A 4 3.88 11.26 3.16
CA PHE A 4 3.21 10.73 4.35
C PHE A 4 2.71 9.31 4.09
N ALA A 5 2.93 8.42 5.07
CA ALA A 5 2.37 7.07 5.06
C ALA A 5 1.98 6.68 6.49
N TRP A 6 0.81 6.06 6.64
CA TRP A 6 0.36 5.51 7.92
C TRP A 6 1.23 4.37 8.44
N TYR A 7 1.91 3.67 7.53
CA TYR A 7 2.80 2.55 7.86
C TYR A 7 4.05 2.56 6.98
N ASP A 8 3.85 2.39 5.67
CA ASP A 8 4.93 2.36 4.68
C ASP A 8 4.44 2.85 3.32
N HIS A 9 5.31 3.57 2.61
CA HIS A 9 5.05 4.11 1.29
C HIS A 9 4.93 3.04 0.19
N VAL A 10 5.64 1.90 0.31
CA VAL A 10 5.49 0.78 -0.63
C VAL A 10 4.13 0.13 -0.43
N LEU A 11 3.72 -0.14 0.82
CA LEU A 11 2.38 -0.60 1.15
C LEU A 11 1.30 0.36 0.63
N THR A 12 1.48 1.66 0.82
CA THR A 12 0.53 2.68 0.32
C THR A 12 0.37 2.59 -1.20
N THR A 13 1.47 2.38 -1.93
CA THR A 13 1.41 2.19 -3.39
C THR A 13 0.80 0.84 -3.77
N SER A 14 1.04 -0.23 -3.00
CA SER A 14 0.38 -1.52 -3.20
C SER A 14 -1.13 -1.40 -3.06
N LEU A 15 -1.62 -0.71 -2.02
CA LEU A 15 -3.05 -0.44 -1.83
C LEU A 15 -3.63 0.47 -2.92
N LEU A 16 -2.87 1.47 -3.38
CA LEU A 16 -3.27 2.33 -4.51
C LEU A 16 -3.58 1.49 -5.75
N LEU A 17 -2.73 0.51 -6.04
CA LEU A 17 -2.84 -0.39 -7.20
C LEU A 17 -3.79 -1.58 -6.99
N GLY A 18 -4.39 -1.72 -5.81
CA GLY A 18 -5.22 -2.88 -5.46
C GLY A 18 -4.42 -4.17 -5.29
N ASN A 19 -3.10 -4.07 -5.07
CA ASN A 19 -2.30 -5.17 -4.61
C ASN A 19 -2.55 -5.39 -3.10
N VAL A 20 -3.52 -6.27 -2.82
CA VAL A 20 -3.86 -6.72 -1.47
C VAL A 20 -3.81 -8.25 -1.45
N PRO A 21 -2.98 -8.86 -0.57
CA PRO A 21 -2.93 -10.31 -0.44
C PRO A 21 -4.33 -10.87 -0.10
N PRO A 22 -4.79 -11.99 -0.69
CA PRO A 22 -6.13 -12.53 -0.50
C PRO A 22 -6.55 -12.69 0.96
N ARG A 23 -5.60 -13.03 1.84
CA ARG A 23 -5.85 -13.19 3.28
C ARG A 23 -6.21 -11.90 4.03
N HIS A 24 -5.92 -10.74 3.45
CA HIS A 24 -6.18 -9.42 4.05
C HIS A 24 -7.35 -8.68 3.38
N GLN A 25 -7.90 -9.23 2.29
CA GLN A 25 -8.99 -8.62 1.53
C GLN A 25 -10.29 -8.59 2.35
N ASN A 26 -11.00 -7.47 2.28
CA ASN A 26 -12.38 -7.39 2.77
C ASN A 26 -13.30 -8.27 1.90
N LYS A 27 -14.37 -8.79 2.49
CA LYS A 27 -15.33 -9.69 1.80
C LYS A 27 -16.04 -9.03 0.61
N ASP A 28 -16.18 -7.71 0.65
CA ASP A 28 -16.77 -6.89 -0.42
C ASP A 28 -15.73 -6.38 -1.44
N GLY A 29 -14.45 -6.71 -1.24
CA GLY A 29 -13.34 -6.27 -2.09
C GLY A 29 -12.95 -4.79 -1.93
N SER A 30 -13.45 -4.12 -0.90
CA SER A 30 -13.04 -2.77 -0.50
C SER A 30 -11.64 -2.79 0.15
N VAL A 31 -10.98 -1.63 0.14
CA VAL A 31 -9.69 -1.42 0.79
C VAL A 31 -9.84 -0.21 1.71
N ASP A 32 -9.57 -0.41 3.00
CA ASP A 32 -9.71 0.59 4.05
C ASP A 32 -8.43 0.66 4.92
N ILE A 33 -8.41 1.58 5.89
CA ILE A 33 -7.28 1.75 6.80
C ILE A 33 -7.03 0.52 7.66
N ASP A 34 -8.07 -0.26 7.94
CA ASP A 34 -7.95 -1.51 8.68
C ASP A 34 -7.25 -2.57 7.83
N THR A 35 -7.50 -2.61 6.52
CA THR A 35 -6.77 -3.43 5.55
C THR A 35 -5.28 -3.11 5.57
N LEU A 36 -4.93 -1.82 5.57
CA LEU A 36 -3.54 -1.34 5.67
C LEU A 36 -2.87 -1.88 6.95
N PHE A 37 -3.53 -1.76 8.11
CA PHE A 37 -2.95 -2.25 9.36
C PHE A 37 -2.97 -3.78 9.48
N ARG A 38 -3.94 -4.49 8.89
CA ARG A 38 -3.92 -5.96 8.85
C ARG A 38 -2.72 -6.46 8.05
N ILE A 39 -2.40 -5.84 6.92
CA ILE A 39 -1.19 -6.20 6.15
C ILE A 39 0.07 -5.89 6.96
N GLY A 40 0.16 -4.71 7.58
CA GLY A 40 1.36 -4.27 8.29
C GLY A 40 1.65 -5.04 9.59
N ARG A 41 0.63 -5.42 10.36
CA ARG A 41 0.79 -6.00 11.71
C ARG A 41 -0.13 -7.17 12.04
N GLY A 42 -0.85 -7.70 11.06
CA GLY A 42 -1.69 -8.90 11.17
C GLY A 42 -3.04 -8.72 11.86
N ARG A 43 -3.36 -7.51 12.35
CA ARG A 43 -4.62 -7.22 13.04
C ARG A 43 -5.04 -5.75 12.93
N ALA A 44 -6.36 -5.54 12.90
CA ALA A 44 -7.02 -4.23 12.97
C ALA A 44 -8.34 -4.36 13.75
N PRO A 45 -9.04 -3.26 14.08
CA PRO A 45 -10.35 -3.30 14.72
C PRO A 45 -11.40 -4.12 13.96
N THR A 46 -11.36 -4.09 12.62
CA THR A 46 -12.23 -4.91 11.76
C THR A 46 -11.44 -5.90 10.90
N GLY A 47 -12.16 -6.87 10.32
CA GLY A 47 -11.60 -7.95 9.52
C GLY A 47 -11.01 -9.09 10.35
N GLU A 48 -10.72 -10.21 9.68
CA GLU A 48 -10.12 -11.38 10.33
C GLU A 48 -8.62 -11.17 10.53
N PRO A 49 -8.05 -11.46 11.72
CA PRO A 49 -6.62 -11.47 11.91
C PRO A 49 -5.94 -12.50 11.01
N ALA A 50 -4.79 -12.12 10.44
CA ALA A 50 -3.99 -12.97 9.58
C ALA A 50 -2.51 -12.67 9.78
N ALA A 51 -1.61 -13.52 9.27
CA ALA A 51 -0.18 -13.22 9.31
C ALA A 51 0.11 -11.92 8.54
N ALA A 52 0.85 -11.01 9.20
CA ALA A 52 1.36 -9.80 8.57
C ALA A 52 2.19 -10.15 7.34
N ALA A 53 2.26 -9.24 6.36
CA ALA A 53 3.15 -9.40 5.22
C ALA A 53 4.62 -9.26 5.64
N GLU A 54 5.52 -9.78 4.80
CA GLU A 54 6.95 -9.71 5.06
C GLU A 54 7.44 -8.25 5.04
N MET A 55 8.44 -7.96 5.88
CA MET A 55 9.16 -6.70 5.86
C MET A 55 10.63 -6.94 5.59
N THR A 56 11.23 -6.13 4.72
CA THR A 56 12.67 -6.17 4.46
C THR A 56 13.27 -4.77 4.38
N LYS A 57 14.59 -4.68 4.37
CA LYS A 57 15.31 -3.40 4.34
C LYS A 57 15.09 -2.70 3.01
N TRP A 58 14.78 -1.41 3.08
CA TRP A 58 14.76 -0.53 1.92
C TRP A 58 16.19 -0.18 1.52
N PHE A 59 16.68 -0.84 0.47
CA PHE A 59 18.06 -0.73 -0.01
C PHE A 59 19.09 -0.91 1.14
N ASN A 60 20.09 -0.04 1.21
CA ASN A 60 21.13 -0.02 2.22
C ASN A 60 20.79 0.86 3.43
N THR A 61 19.51 1.21 3.62
CA THR A 61 19.05 2.01 4.75
C THR A 61 18.63 1.14 5.94
N ASN A 62 18.32 1.77 7.07
CA ASN A 62 17.68 1.11 8.21
C ASN A 62 16.14 1.16 8.16
N TYR A 63 15.57 1.77 7.13
CA TYR A 63 14.12 1.76 6.91
C TYR A 63 13.69 0.39 6.40
N HIS A 64 12.54 -0.10 6.87
CA HIS A 64 11.95 -1.36 6.42
C HIS A 64 10.62 -1.06 5.74
N TYR A 65 10.37 -1.73 4.62
CA TYR A 65 9.14 -1.60 3.85
C TYR A 65 8.39 -2.93 3.80
N MET A 66 7.09 -2.88 3.49
CA MET A 66 6.29 -4.08 3.29
C MET A 66 6.53 -4.63 1.90
N VAL A 67 6.97 -5.88 1.81
CA VAL A 67 7.21 -6.56 0.53
C VAL A 67 5.85 -6.79 -0.16
N PRO A 68 5.60 -6.24 -1.37
CA PRO A 68 4.37 -6.53 -2.11
C PRO A 68 4.32 -8.01 -2.52
N GLU A 69 3.15 -8.62 -2.39
CA GLU A 69 2.93 -10.01 -2.78
C GLU A 69 2.14 -10.07 -4.08
N PHE A 70 2.59 -10.87 -5.05
CA PHE A 70 1.97 -10.96 -6.35
C PHE A 70 1.45 -12.37 -6.65
N VAL A 71 0.26 -12.43 -7.25
CA VAL A 71 -0.33 -13.68 -7.75
C VAL A 71 -0.41 -13.70 -9.27
N LYS A 72 -0.29 -14.90 -9.85
CA LYS A 72 -0.38 -15.06 -11.30
C LYS A 72 -1.79 -14.68 -11.79
N GLY A 73 -1.86 -13.79 -12.78
CA GLY A 73 -3.14 -13.33 -13.35
C GLY A 73 -3.82 -12.22 -12.54
N GLN A 74 -3.14 -11.65 -11.54
CA GLN A 74 -3.63 -10.53 -10.75
C GLN A 74 -4.04 -9.35 -11.64
N GLN A 75 -5.19 -8.77 -11.31
CA GLN A 75 -5.67 -7.54 -11.93
C GLN A 75 -5.38 -6.38 -10.99
N PHE A 76 -4.90 -5.28 -11.54
CA PHE A 76 -4.66 -4.05 -10.78
C PHE A 76 -5.83 -3.09 -11.00
N LYS A 77 -6.27 -2.44 -9.93
CA LYS A 77 -7.35 -1.46 -9.94
C LYS A 77 -7.04 -0.36 -8.93
N LEU A 78 -7.47 0.86 -9.23
CA LEU A 78 -7.35 1.96 -8.27
C LEU A 78 -8.29 1.70 -7.08
N THR A 79 -7.74 1.50 -5.88
CA THR A 79 -8.54 1.17 -4.68
C THR A 79 -8.27 2.03 -3.46
N TRP A 80 -7.13 2.70 -3.38
CA TRP A 80 -6.76 3.56 -2.25
C TRP A 80 -6.46 4.97 -2.74
N THR A 81 -7.34 5.92 -2.46
CA THR A 81 -7.33 7.25 -3.08
C THR A 81 -6.66 8.34 -2.25
N GLN A 82 -6.04 7.98 -1.11
CA GLN A 82 -5.40 8.92 -0.19
C GLN A 82 -4.50 9.96 -0.89
N LEU A 83 -3.62 9.54 -1.80
CA LEU A 83 -2.73 10.47 -2.51
C LEU A 83 -3.52 11.48 -3.36
N LEU A 84 -4.60 11.04 -4.00
CA LEU A 84 -5.43 11.91 -4.83
C LEU A 84 -6.16 12.93 -3.96
N GLU A 85 -6.70 12.47 -2.83
CA GLU A 85 -7.36 13.33 -1.83
C GLU A 85 -6.40 14.37 -1.25
N GLU A 86 -5.18 13.97 -0.87
CA GLU A 86 -4.14 14.87 -0.38
C GLU A 86 -3.76 15.93 -1.43
N VAL A 87 -3.63 15.54 -2.70
CA VAL A 87 -3.32 16.46 -3.79
C VAL A 87 -4.46 17.43 -4.04
N ASP A 88 -5.70 16.95 -4.09
CA ASP A 88 -6.89 17.79 -4.28
C ASP A 88 -7.05 18.80 -3.15
N GLU A 89 -6.81 18.39 -1.90
CA GLU A 89 -6.82 19.28 -0.74
C GLU A 89 -5.76 20.40 -0.87
N ALA A 90 -4.54 20.05 -1.26
CA ALA A 90 -3.47 21.03 -1.43
C ALA A 90 -3.76 22.06 -2.52
N LEU A 91 -4.29 21.58 -3.65
CA LEU A 91 -4.67 22.42 -4.77
C LEU A 91 -5.80 23.37 -4.37
N ALA A 92 -6.78 22.89 -3.60
CA ALA A 92 -7.85 23.72 -3.04
C ALA A 92 -7.32 24.81 -2.09
N LEU A 93 -6.25 24.53 -1.35
CA LEU A 93 -5.55 25.49 -0.49
C LEU A 93 -4.59 26.43 -1.26
N GLY A 94 -4.46 26.27 -2.58
CA GLY A 94 -3.60 27.10 -3.43
C GLY A 94 -2.11 26.75 -3.37
N HIS A 95 -1.77 25.57 -2.85
CA HIS A 95 -0.39 25.10 -2.81
C HIS A 95 0.01 24.43 -4.14
N ASN A 96 1.18 24.81 -4.66
CA ASN A 96 1.77 24.09 -5.78
C ASN A 96 2.48 22.83 -5.26
N VAL A 97 1.90 21.66 -5.54
CA VAL A 97 2.39 20.38 -5.01
C VAL A 97 3.01 19.51 -6.08
N LYS A 98 4.02 18.74 -5.69
CA LYS A 98 4.66 17.72 -6.52
C LYS A 98 4.37 16.34 -5.90
N PRO A 99 3.42 15.57 -6.45
CA PRO A 99 3.12 14.22 -5.95
C PRO A 99 4.34 13.30 -6.10
N VAL A 100 4.58 12.48 -5.08
CA VAL A 100 5.60 11.44 -5.09
C VAL A 100 4.93 10.08 -5.18
N LEU A 101 5.32 9.28 -6.18
CA LEU A 101 4.82 7.94 -6.41
C LEU A 101 6.00 7.00 -6.60
N LEU A 102 5.88 5.77 -6.06
CA LEU A 102 6.87 4.75 -6.35
C LEU A 102 6.74 4.31 -7.81
N GLY A 103 7.88 4.18 -8.49
CA GLY A 103 7.91 3.85 -9.92
C GLY A 103 7.28 2.49 -10.21
N PRO A 104 6.57 2.33 -11.34
CA PRO A 104 5.85 1.11 -11.69
C PRO A 104 6.77 -0.10 -11.90
N VAL A 105 8.04 0.12 -12.22
CA VAL A 105 9.05 -0.95 -12.33
C VAL A 105 9.64 -1.31 -10.97
N THR A 106 9.70 -0.36 -10.03
CA THR A 106 10.27 -0.59 -8.70
C THR A 106 9.36 -1.49 -7.85
N ILE A 107 8.04 -1.32 -7.97
CA ILE A 107 7.04 -2.12 -7.24
C ILE A 107 7.22 -3.65 -7.43
N PRO A 108 7.25 -4.21 -8.65
CA PRO A 108 7.46 -5.64 -8.84
C PRO A 108 8.87 -6.11 -8.49
N VAL A 109 9.89 -5.26 -8.65
CA VAL A 109 11.29 -5.59 -8.26
C VAL A 109 11.44 -5.65 -6.73
N ALA A 110 10.65 -4.87 -6.00
CA ALA A 110 10.64 -4.84 -4.54
C ALA A 110 9.70 -5.90 -3.92
N GLY A 111 8.97 -6.67 -4.71
CA GLY A 111 8.02 -7.66 -4.22
C GLY A 111 8.44 -9.10 -4.44
N GLU A 112 7.61 -10.00 -3.95
CA GLU A 112 7.76 -11.44 -4.08
C GLU A 112 6.50 -12.09 -4.64
N SER A 113 6.62 -13.34 -5.10
CA SER A 113 5.44 -14.13 -5.46
C SER A 113 4.80 -14.69 -4.19
N GLU A 114 3.48 -14.60 -4.08
CA GLU A 114 2.77 -15.24 -2.98
C GLU A 114 2.97 -16.77 -3.06
N ARG A 115 3.20 -17.41 -1.90
CA ARG A 115 3.49 -18.84 -1.79
C ARG A 115 2.24 -19.70 -1.67
#